data_AF-A0A958HE76-F1
#
_entry.id   AF-A0A958HE76-F1
#
_cell.length_a   1.000
_cell.length_b   1.000
_cell.length_c   1.000
_cell.angle_alpha   90.00
_cell.angle_beta   90.00
_cell.angle_gamma   90.00
#
_symmetry.space_group_name_H-M   'P 1'
#
loop_
_entity.id
_entity.type
_entity.pdbx_description
1 polymer ?
#
loop_
_entity_poly.entity_id
_entity_poly.type
_entity_poly.pdbx_seq_one_letter_code
_entity_poly.pdbx_strand_id
1 'polypeptide(L)' 'IARQSDLHPVQLRNMVTSPGGTSAEALYELEKGALRTILSKAVWAAYRKSKYLGDLSEKHGS' A
#
# COMPACT_ATOMS: atom_id res chain seq x y z
N ILE A 1 5.98 15.33 8.22
CA ILE A 1 4.72 15.11 8.99
C ILE A 1 4.36 13.64 9.18
N ALA A 2 3.93 12.87 8.17
CA ALA A 2 3.49 11.48 8.41
C ALA A 2 4.63 10.49 8.75
N ARG A 3 5.82 10.68 8.20
CA ARG A 3 7.01 9.84 8.46
C ARG A 3 7.76 10.16 9.75
N GLN A 4 7.42 11.27 10.41
CA GLN A 4 8.13 11.82 11.57
C GLN A 4 7.21 11.93 12.81
N SER A 5 5.98 11.42 12.71
CA SER A 5 4.98 11.52 13.76
C SER A 5 4.82 10.17 14.43
N ASP A 6 4.80 10.18 15.77
CA ASP A 6 4.50 8.99 16.59
C ASP A 6 2.99 8.65 16.61
N LEU A 7 2.16 9.42 15.90
CA LEU A 7 0.73 9.15 15.80
C LEU A 7 0.46 7.99 14.85
N HIS A 8 -0.53 7.18 15.20
CA HIS A 8 -0.96 6.10 14.33
C HIS A 8 -1.43 6.67 12.97
N PRO A 9 -1.13 6.03 11.83
CA PRO A 9 -1.50 6.54 10.49
C PRO A 9 -2.97 6.88 10.33
N VAL A 10 -3.86 6.17 11.03
CA VAL A 10 -5.30 6.45 11.06
C VAL A 10 -5.60 7.81 11.69
N GLN A 11 -4.89 8.19 12.75
CA GLN A 11 -5.08 9.49 13.40
C GLN A 11 -4.62 10.61 12.49
N LEU A 12 -3.46 10.47 11.86
CA LEU A 12 -2.93 11.43 10.89
C LEU A 12 -3.87 11.65 9.70
N ARG A 13 -4.47 10.57 9.18
CA ARG A 13 -5.48 10.65 8.13
C ARG A 13 -6.71 11.45 8.58
N ASN A 14 -7.22 11.16 9.78
CA ASN A 14 -8.42 11.82 10.29
C ASN A 14 -8.19 13.33 10.51
N MET A 15 -6.98 13.75 10.87
CA MET A 15 -6.64 15.17 11.05
C MET A 15 -6.79 16.03 9.78
N VAL A 16 -6.71 15.43 8.59
CA VAL A 16 -6.84 16.13 7.30
C VAL A 16 -8.10 15.75 6.53
N THR A 17 -8.96 14.92 7.13
CA THR A 17 -10.18 14.42 6.49
C THR A 17 -11.39 14.90 7.26
N SER A 18 -11.96 16.03 6.85
CA SER A 18 -13.26 16.48 7.35
C SER A 18 -14.40 15.70 6.68
N PRO A 19 -15.53 15.45 7.38
CA PRO A 19 -16.74 14.92 6.76
C PRO A 19 -17.21 15.82 5.61
N GLY A 20 -17.40 15.26 4.41
CA GLY A 20 -17.80 16.00 3.20
C GLY A 20 -16.72 16.91 2.60
N GLY A 21 -15.48 16.84 3.09
CA GLY A 21 -14.35 17.61 2.54
C GLY A 21 -13.69 16.95 1.34
N THR A 22 -12.86 17.70 0.63
CA THR A 22 -12.17 17.25 -0.61
C THR A 22 -11.32 15.98 -0.39
N SER A 23 -10.67 15.85 0.77
CA SER A 23 -9.88 14.66 1.12
C SER A 23 -10.74 13.43 1.39
N ALA A 24 -11.95 13.60 1.92
CA ALA A 24 -12.89 12.50 2.12
C ALA A 24 -13.39 11.95 0.78
N GLU A 25 -13.73 12.84 -0.16
CA GLU A 25 -14.14 12.44 -1.51
C GLU A 25 -13.01 11.78 -2.30
N ALA A 26 -11.79 12.31 -2.19
CA ALA A 26 -10.62 11.67 -2.79
C ALA A 26 -10.43 10.25 -2.23
N LEU A 27 -10.49 10.08 -0.91
CA LEU A 27 -10.39 8.75 -0.28
C LEU A 27 -11.52 7.81 -0.75
N TYR A 28 -12.75 8.32 -0.88
CA TYR A 28 -13.88 7.54 -1.36
C TYR A 28 -13.66 7.00 -2.78
N GLU A 29 -13.27 7.85 -3.74
CA GLU A 29 -13.03 7.40 -5.12
C GLU A 29 -11.83 6.44 -5.22
N LEU A 30 -10.79 6.61 -4.40
CA LEU A 30 -9.67 5.66 -4.34
C LEU A 30 -10.12 4.28 -3.82
N GLU A 31 -11.00 4.23 -2.83
CA GLU A 31 -11.56 2.97 -2.33
C GLU A 31 -12.49 2.30 -3.33
N LYS A 32 -13.36 3.09 -3.96
CA LYS A 32 -14.24 2.63 -5.03
C LYS A 32 -13.45 2.08 -6.22
N GLY A 33 -12.29 2.66 -6.53
CA GLY A 33 -11.32 2.15 -7.48
C GLY A 33 -10.51 0.93 -7.03
N ALA A 34 -10.83 0.34 -5.86
CA ALA A 34 -10.18 -0.83 -5.29
C ALA A 34 -8.67 -0.68 -5.06
N LEU A 35 -8.18 0.54 -4.82
CA LEU A 35 -6.74 0.84 -4.70
C LEU A 35 -6.05 -0.05 -3.67
N ARG A 36 -6.64 -0.22 -2.48
CA ARG A 36 -6.07 -1.06 -1.40
C ARG A 36 -5.84 -2.49 -1.87
N THR A 37 -6.84 -3.07 -2.54
CA THR A 37 -6.78 -4.43 -3.08
C THR A 37 -5.71 -4.57 -4.16
N ILE A 38 -5.62 -3.59 -5.07
CA ILE A 38 -4.61 -3.58 -6.14
C ILE A 38 -3.21 -3.54 -5.54
N LEU A 39 -2.99 -2.65 -4.56
CA LEU A 39 -1.68 -2.49 -3.94
C LEU A 39 -1.24 -3.78 -3.20
N SER A 40 -2.14 -4.42 -2.44
CA SER A 40 -1.85 -5.71 -1.79
C SER A 40 -1.50 -6.80 -2.78
N LYS A 41 -2.25 -6.91 -3.89
CA LYS A 41 -1.97 -7.89 -4.95
C LYS A 41 -0.62 -7.63 -5.63
N ALA A 42 -0.29 -6.37 -5.88
CA ALA A 42 0.97 -5.99 -6.50
C ALA A 42 2.17 -6.36 -5.62
N VAL A 43 2.12 -6.05 -4.31
CA VAL A 43 3.17 -6.44 -3.36
C VAL A 43 3.33 -7.95 -3.29
N TRP A 44 2.23 -8.70 -3.25
CA TRP A 44 2.29 -10.16 -3.24
C TRP A 44 2.88 -10.75 -4.53
N ALA A 45 2.50 -10.20 -5.69
CA ALA A 45 3.07 -10.61 -6.97
C ALA A 45 4.58 -10.34 -7.03
N ALA A 46 5.02 -9.17 -6.57
CA ALA A 46 6.43 -8.81 -6.48
C ALA A 46 7.20 -9.76 -5.55
N TYR A 47 6.64 -10.07 -4.37
CA TYR A 47 7.22 -11.02 -3.43
C TYR A 47 7.41 -12.41 -4.06
N ARG A 48 6.37 -12.97 -4.71
CA ARG A 48 6.47 -14.27 -5.37
C ARG A 48 7.50 -14.29 -6.50
N LYS A 49 7.57 -13.20 -7.29
CA LYS A 49 8.56 -13.09 -8.36
C LYS A 49 9.97 -13.04 -7.80
N SER A 50 10.20 -12.29 -6.73
CA SER A 50 11.49 -12.23 -6.04
C SER A 50 11.93 -13.61 -5.53
N LYS A 51 11.02 -14.37 -4.90
CA LYS A 51 11.30 -15.75 -4.47
C LYS A 51 11.64 -16.67 -5.63
N TYR A 52 10.82 -16.68 -6.67
CA TYR A 52 11.07 -17.49 -7.87
C TYR A 52 12.44 -17.19 -8.49
N LEU A 53 12.81 -15.91 -8.61
CA LEU A 53 14.11 -15.52 -9.15
C LEU A 53 15.27 -15.92 -8.24
N GLY A 54 15.10 -15.83 -6.92
CA GLY A 54 16.05 -16.34 -5.94
C GLY A 54 16.28 -17.85 -6.07
N ASP A 55 15.21 -18.64 -6.07
CA ASP A 55 15.28 -20.10 -6.23
C ASP A 55 15.93 -20.50 -7.57
N LEU A 56 15.66 -19.76 -8.64
CA LEU A 56 16.27 -19.99 -9.95
C LEU A 56 17.78 -19.71 -9.93
N SER A 57 18.22 -18.67 -9.21
CA SER A 57 19.64 -18.33 -9.08
C SER A 57 20.42 -19.40 -8.31
N GLU A 58 19.83 -20.03 -7.29
CA GLU A 58 20.46 -21.13 -6.54
C GLU A 58 20.63 -22.40 -7.40
N LYS A 59 19.63 -22.72 -8.23
CA LYS A 59 19.66 -23.92 -9.10
C LYS A 59 20.64 -23.85 -10.27
N HIS A 60 21.00 -22.66 -10.73
CA HIS A 60 21.95 -22.48 -11.84
C HIS A 60 23.41 -22.33 -11.38
N GLY A 61 23.64 -22.17 -10.06
CA GLY A 61 24.98 -22.07 -9.47
C GLY A 61 25.50 -23.37 -8.85
N SER A 62 24.77 -24.49 -8.98
CA SER A 62 25.17 -25.85 -8.56
C SER A 62 25.47 -26.74 -9.77
#